data_AF-A0A7K2TNW5-F1
#
_entry.id   AF-A0A7K2TNW5-F1
#
_cell.length_a   1.000
_cell.length_b   1.000
_cell.length_c   1.000
_cell.angle_alpha   90.00
_cell.angle_beta   90.00
_cell.angle_gamma   90.00
#
_symmetry.space_group_name_H-M   'P 1'
#
loop_
_entity.id
_entity.type
_entity.pdbx_description
1 polymer ?
#
loop_
_entity_poly.entity_id
_entity_poly.type
_entity_poly.pdbx_seq_one_letter_code
_entity_poly.pdbx_strand_id
1 'polypeptide(L)'
;MNDRTSGPERAEHEELARLLPAPAERDLPPGRHLHHKDTLMRLIDQDGDRATARPRLPRPAVLLPAAGLALGGVLLTTIAVTGQDSTPAPSPAGTSSQATAPRAAVLLDRIASVAEKSDEQAVTGDQFVYVKTLQAGNEGEYGGPVKLSEPGEREVWMSQEPGPVIDEGLIHQDGSYFPITVGVPDGETPVGYPAGLNRPTYAWLASLPTDADVLLRRLDTEITRDQDARDTPAEDRDRAQDTFDAIGQLLMETVMPPKTAAALYKAAAKIPGVTVDSDAVDAAGRHGIGVARDNTRSGWRTVWIFDSTTLEYLGDRSYLIRDSTMGRKGTPLSESAVLERAVVDALRERPSDHKSSAQKSSAGKPSTT
;
A
#
# COMPACT_ATOMS: atom_id res chain seq x y z
N MET A 1 -30.39 17.12 -55.94
CA MET A 1 -29.09 17.49 -56.53
C MET A 1 -28.32 18.31 -55.51
N ASN A 2 -27.06 17.93 -55.31
CA ASN A 2 -26.01 18.56 -54.49
C ASN A 2 -25.82 18.02 -53.07
N ASP A 3 -25.04 16.94 -53.08
CA ASP A 3 -24.18 16.40 -52.05
C ASP A 3 -23.29 17.45 -51.36
N ARG A 4 -22.97 17.10 -50.11
CA ARG A 4 -21.99 17.77 -49.25
C ARG A 4 -20.58 17.45 -49.73
N THR A 5 -19.81 18.48 -50.07
CA THR A 5 -18.35 18.42 -50.12
C THR A 5 -17.81 18.57 -48.69
N SER A 6 -17.43 17.46 -48.07
CA SER A 6 -16.43 17.44 -47.00
C SER A 6 -15.08 17.12 -47.65
N GLY A 7 -14.12 18.03 -47.46
CA GLY A 7 -12.93 18.19 -48.27
C GLY A 7 -11.79 17.18 -48.06
N PRO A 8 -10.66 17.40 -48.77
CA PRO A 8 -9.55 16.45 -48.96
C PRO A 8 -8.74 16.14 -47.69
N GLU A 9 -8.93 16.92 -46.62
CA GLU A 9 -8.11 16.85 -45.39
C GLU A 9 -8.15 15.47 -44.72
N ARG A 10 -9.27 14.76 -44.77
CA ARG A 10 -9.38 13.45 -44.11
C ARG A 10 -8.55 12.36 -44.81
N ALA A 11 -8.47 12.44 -46.13
CA ALA A 11 -7.69 11.49 -46.93
C ALA A 11 -6.19 11.79 -46.81
N GLU A 12 -5.81 13.07 -46.77
CA GLU A 12 -4.42 13.49 -46.56
C GLU A 12 -3.91 13.14 -45.15
N HIS A 13 -4.75 13.24 -44.12
CA HIS A 13 -4.42 12.79 -42.76
C HIS A 13 -4.24 11.26 -42.66
N GLU A 14 -5.02 10.47 -43.39
CA GLU A 14 -4.84 9.02 -43.45
C GLU A 14 -3.60 8.59 -44.24
N GLU A 15 -3.21 9.35 -45.26
CA GLU A 15 -2.01 9.10 -46.04
C GLU A 15 -0.75 9.44 -45.25
N LEU A 16 -0.74 10.56 -44.51
CA LEU A 16 0.35 10.93 -43.60
C LEU A 16 0.49 9.94 -42.44
N ALA A 17 -0.62 9.40 -41.91
CA ALA A 17 -0.59 8.39 -40.85
C ALA A 17 0.06 7.06 -41.28
N ARG A 18 0.05 6.73 -42.59
CA ARG A 18 0.71 5.53 -43.13
C ARG A 18 2.20 5.72 -43.44
N LEU A 19 2.65 6.97 -43.50
CA LEU A 19 4.06 7.35 -43.72
C LEU A 19 4.85 7.54 -42.42
N LEU A 20 4.14 7.60 -41.29
CA LEU A 20 4.77 7.57 -39.97
C LEU A 20 5.15 6.12 -39.63
N PRO A 21 6.40 5.84 -39.21
CA PRO A 21 6.71 4.53 -38.65
C PRO A 21 5.75 4.27 -37.49
N ALA A 22 5.31 3.01 -37.34
CA ALA A 22 4.49 2.60 -36.20
C ALA A 22 5.17 3.14 -34.92
N PRO A 23 4.44 3.83 -34.03
CA PRO A 23 5.03 4.30 -32.79
C PRO A 23 5.66 3.08 -32.12
N ALA A 24 6.95 3.18 -31.80
CA ALA A 24 7.66 2.10 -31.15
C ALA A 24 6.86 1.72 -29.90
N GLU A 25 6.29 0.51 -29.91
CA GLU A 25 5.76 -0.11 -28.71
C GLU A 25 6.91 -0.11 -27.71
N ARG A 26 6.78 0.75 -26.70
CA ARG A 26 7.76 0.83 -25.63
C ARG A 26 7.47 -0.39 -24.76
N ASP A 27 8.11 -1.51 -25.08
CA ASP A 27 8.11 -2.71 -24.25
C ASP A 27 8.53 -2.31 -22.83
N LEU A 28 7.56 -2.31 -21.92
CA LEU A 28 7.80 -2.07 -20.51
C LEU A 28 8.26 -3.39 -19.88
N PRO A 29 9.41 -3.42 -19.18
CA PRO A 29 9.89 -4.62 -18.51
C PRO A 29 8.86 -5.15 -17.50
N PRO A 30 8.50 -6.44 -17.53
CA PRO A 30 7.57 -7.03 -16.58
C PRO A 30 8.26 -7.22 -15.23
N GLY A 31 7.89 -6.42 -14.22
CA GLY A 31 8.43 -6.68 -12.88
C GLY A 31 8.26 -5.62 -11.80
N ARG A 32 7.20 -4.78 -11.78
CA ARG A 32 6.89 -3.92 -10.61
C ARG A 32 5.38 -3.66 -10.48
N HIS A 33 4.63 -4.65 -10.00
CA HIS A 33 3.16 -4.54 -9.90
C HIS A 33 2.66 -3.53 -8.83
N LEU A 34 3.49 -3.18 -7.83
CA LEU A 34 3.16 -2.14 -6.83
C LEU A 34 3.52 -0.72 -7.28
N HIS A 35 4.56 -0.56 -8.09
CA HIS A 35 4.77 0.68 -8.84
C HIS A 35 3.62 0.90 -9.82
N HIS A 36 3.04 -0.16 -10.37
CA HIS A 36 1.83 -0.05 -11.18
C HIS A 36 0.65 0.41 -10.33
N LYS A 37 0.42 -0.08 -9.11
CA LYS A 37 -0.60 0.48 -8.22
C LYS A 37 -0.35 1.96 -7.94
N ASP A 38 0.83 2.37 -7.51
CA ASP A 38 1.09 3.77 -7.14
C ASP A 38 1.14 4.71 -8.36
N THR A 39 1.59 4.24 -9.53
CA THR A 39 1.61 5.01 -10.78
C THR A 39 0.25 5.04 -11.47
N LEU A 40 -0.50 3.93 -11.47
CA LEU A 40 -1.91 3.90 -11.94
C LEU A 40 -2.76 4.84 -11.07
N MET A 41 -2.61 4.75 -9.74
CA MET A 41 -3.39 5.54 -8.80
C MET A 41 -3.03 7.02 -8.80
N ARG A 42 -1.79 7.37 -9.14
CA ARG A 42 -1.36 8.77 -9.29
C ARG A 42 -1.79 9.40 -10.60
N LEU A 43 -1.81 8.66 -11.71
CA LEU A 43 -2.27 9.19 -13.00
C LEU A 43 -3.79 9.41 -13.04
N ILE A 44 -4.56 8.69 -12.20
CA ILE A 44 -6.00 8.89 -12.00
C ILE A 44 -6.33 10.30 -11.46
N ASP A 45 -5.49 10.88 -10.59
CA ASP A 45 -5.73 12.19 -9.99
C ASP A 45 -5.59 13.34 -11.02
N GLN A 46 -4.77 13.17 -12.08
CA GLN A 46 -4.49 14.21 -13.08
C GLN A 46 -5.63 14.45 -14.09
N ASP A 47 -6.47 13.44 -14.35
CA ASP A 47 -7.60 13.56 -15.30
C ASP A 47 -8.91 14.01 -14.63
N GLY A 48 -9.00 13.91 -13.29
CA GLY A 48 -10.13 14.44 -12.52
C GLY A 48 -10.28 15.95 -12.63
N ASP A 49 -9.16 16.67 -12.71
CA ASP A 49 -9.12 18.14 -12.74
C ASP A 49 -9.26 18.75 -14.15
N ARG A 50 -9.08 17.96 -15.22
CA ARG A 50 -9.25 18.44 -16.60
C ARG A 50 -10.68 18.42 -17.12
N ALA A 51 -11.62 17.86 -16.35
CA ALA A 51 -13.02 17.75 -16.75
C ALA A 51 -13.98 18.77 -16.11
N THR A 52 -13.53 19.98 -15.73
CA THR A 52 -14.49 21.07 -15.38
C THR A 52 -14.07 22.44 -15.89
N ALA A 53 -14.17 22.65 -17.21
CA ALA A 53 -14.33 24.00 -17.76
C ALA A 53 -15.31 23.97 -18.95
N ARG A 54 -16.61 23.92 -18.66
CA ARG A 54 -17.64 24.28 -19.64
C ARG A 54 -18.11 25.73 -19.38
N PRO A 55 -18.21 26.57 -20.44
CA PRO A 55 -18.54 27.98 -20.29
C PRO A 55 -20.00 28.16 -19.84
N ARG A 56 -20.19 29.05 -18.86
CA ARG A 56 -21.49 29.42 -18.31
C ARG A 56 -22.24 30.32 -19.31
N LEU A 57 -23.39 29.85 -19.81
CA LEU A 57 -24.39 30.70 -20.45
C LEU A 57 -25.43 31.14 -19.40
N PRO A 58 -25.85 32.42 -19.35
CA PRO A 58 -26.80 32.90 -18.37
C PRO A 58 -28.23 32.75 -18.92
N ARG A 59 -29.14 32.11 -18.18
CA ARG A 59 -30.60 32.18 -18.42
C ARG A 59 -31.40 32.09 -17.11
N PRO A 60 -32.62 32.65 -17.10
CA PRO A 60 -33.03 33.65 -16.10
C PRO A 60 -33.88 33.09 -14.95
N ALA A 61 -34.03 33.94 -13.92
CA ALA A 61 -34.79 33.74 -12.71
C ALA A 61 -36.30 33.56 -12.95
N VAL A 62 -36.90 32.63 -12.21
CA VAL A 62 -38.34 32.58 -11.92
C VAL A 62 -38.52 32.30 -10.42
N LEU A 63 -39.41 33.08 -9.81
CA LEU A 63 -39.69 33.21 -8.38
C LEU A 63 -40.85 32.30 -7.90
N LEU A 64 -40.67 31.73 -6.69
CA LEU A 64 -41.66 31.48 -5.60
C LEU A 64 -42.79 30.42 -5.81
N PRO A 65 -43.51 29.95 -4.74
CA PRO A 65 -43.40 30.18 -3.29
C PRO A 65 -43.39 28.91 -2.38
N ALA A 66 -43.19 29.15 -1.08
CA ALA A 66 -43.20 28.22 0.04
C ALA A 66 -44.62 27.85 0.58
N ALA A 67 -44.72 26.66 1.18
CA ALA A 67 -45.67 26.28 2.25
C ALA A 67 -45.06 25.04 2.97
N GLY A 68 -44.92 24.91 4.29
CA GLY A 68 -45.55 25.61 5.40
C GLY A 68 -46.47 24.65 6.16
N LEU A 69 -45.93 23.70 6.94
CA LEU A 69 -46.70 22.97 7.96
C LEU A 69 -45.81 22.65 9.18
N ALA A 70 -46.17 23.27 10.30
CA ALA A 70 -45.65 23.05 11.64
C ALA A 70 -46.79 22.53 12.54
N LEU A 71 -46.55 21.45 13.28
CA LEU A 71 -47.29 20.95 14.45
C LEU A 71 -46.28 20.04 15.20
N GLY A 72 -45.98 20.08 16.49
CA GLY A 72 -46.51 20.83 17.63
C GLY A 72 -46.43 19.92 18.88
N GLY A 73 -45.57 20.28 19.85
CA GLY A 73 -45.60 19.87 21.28
C GLY A 73 -45.33 18.39 21.63
N VAL A 74 -44.90 17.97 22.83
CA VAL A 74 -45.07 18.54 24.19
C VAL A 74 -44.17 17.79 25.22
N LEU A 75 -43.81 18.53 26.30
CA LEU A 75 -43.51 18.18 27.71
C LEU A 75 -42.09 17.80 28.21
N LEU A 76 -41.74 18.58 29.25
CA LEU A 76 -40.62 18.57 30.19
C LEU A 76 -40.71 17.43 31.22
N THR A 77 -39.56 16.97 31.73
CA THR A 77 -39.36 16.74 33.18
C THR A 77 -37.89 16.94 33.55
N THR A 78 -37.59 18.07 34.18
CA THR A 78 -36.39 18.32 34.97
C THR A 78 -36.63 17.78 36.39
N ILE A 79 -35.78 16.89 36.87
CA ILE A 79 -35.67 16.60 38.31
C ILE A 79 -34.36 17.22 38.78
N ALA A 80 -34.50 18.35 39.48
CA ALA A 80 -33.49 18.87 40.38
C ALA A 80 -33.68 18.20 41.74
N VAL A 81 -32.63 17.60 42.28
CA VAL A 81 -32.53 17.32 43.72
C VAL A 81 -31.48 18.26 44.27
N THR A 82 -31.95 19.29 44.95
CA THR A 82 -31.17 20.17 45.82
C THR A 82 -30.94 19.45 47.14
N GLY A 83 -29.70 19.03 47.37
CA GLY A 83 -29.19 18.64 48.69
C GLY A 83 -28.02 19.54 49.03
N GLN A 84 -28.27 20.52 49.90
CA GLN A 84 -27.27 21.41 50.46
C GLN A 84 -26.75 20.78 51.76
N ASP A 85 -25.45 20.47 51.83
CA ASP A 85 -24.54 21.03 52.84
C ASP A 85 -23.21 20.27 52.93
N SER A 86 -22.15 21.06 53.10
CA SER A 86 -20.77 20.69 53.46
C SER A 86 -19.83 20.34 52.31
N THR A 87 -19.26 21.39 51.72
CA THR A 87 -17.94 21.36 51.08
C THR A 87 -16.84 21.00 52.09
N PRO A 88 -15.94 20.09 51.72
CA PRO A 88 -14.52 20.32 51.86
C PRO A 88 -13.93 20.52 50.47
N ALA A 89 -13.17 21.60 50.30
CA ALA A 89 -12.45 21.89 49.06
C ALA A 89 -11.59 20.69 48.62
N PRO A 90 -11.70 20.22 47.36
CA PRO A 90 -10.66 19.38 46.79
C PRO A 90 -9.52 20.29 46.30
N SER A 91 -8.35 20.14 46.91
CA SER A 91 -7.08 20.54 46.30
C SER A 91 -7.01 19.99 44.86
N PRO A 92 -6.48 20.74 43.90
CA PRO A 92 -6.23 20.23 42.55
C PRO A 92 -5.02 19.28 42.62
N ALA A 93 -5.26 18.03 43.05
CA ALA A 93 -4.35 16.94 42.74
C ALA A 93 -4.48 16.70 41.24
N GLY A 94 -3.39 16.96 40.52
CA GLY A 94 -3.34 16.94 39.07
C GLY A 94 -3.96 15.68 38.49
N THR A 95 -5.11 15.84 37.84
CA THR A 95 -5.53 14.95 36.78
C THR A 95 -4.51 15.16 35.66
N SER A 96 -3.47 14.33 35.66
CA SER A 96 -2.82 13.98 34.41
C SER A 96 -3.94 13.49 33.51
N SER A 97 -4.33 14.36 32.58
CA SER A 97 -5.15 13.97 31.44
C SER A 97 -4.27 12.98 30.66
N GLN A 98 -4.28 11.71 31.06
CA GLN A 98 -3.88 10.63 30.19
C GLN A 98 -4.91 10.69 29.06
N ALA A 99 -4.59 11.48 28.04
CA ALA A 99 -5.25 11.41 26.75
C ALA A 99 -5.28 9.92 26.41
N THR A 100 -6.47 9.33 26.40
CA THR A 100 -6.61 7.92 26.04
C THR A 100 -6.08 7.83 24.62
N ALA A 101 -4.98 7.10 24.45
CA ALA A 101 -4.37 6.95 23.14
C ALA A 101 -5.44 6.40 22.17
N PRO A 102 -5.50 6.88 20.92
CA PRO A 102 -6.43 6.35 19.93
C PRO A 102 -6.35 4.83 19.88
N ARG A 103 -7.49 4.13 19.76
CA ARG A 103 -7.57 2.66 19.79
C ARG A 103 -6.55 1.98 18.85
N ALA A 104 -6.27 2.60 17.69
CA ALA A 104 -5.30 2.09 16.74
C ALA A 104 -3.84 2.20 17.22
N ALA A 105 -3.49 3.28 17.93
CA ALA A 105 -2.17 3.42 18.53
C ALA A 105 -1.94 2.32 19.59
N VAL A 106 -2.94 2.04 20.43
CA VAL A 106 -2.88 0.95 21.42
C VAL A 106 -2.71 -0.42 20.74
N LEU A 107 -3.41 -0.66 19.63
CA LEU A 107 -3.27 -1.90 18.86
C LEU A 107 -1.84 -2.01 18.27
N LEU A 108 -1.35 -0.95 17.63
CA LEU A 108 -0.01 -0.93 17.04
C LEU A 108 1.10 -1.07 18.08
N ASP A 109 0.96 -0.50 19.27
CA ASP A 109 1.90 -0.71 20.38
C ASP A 109 1.91 -2.17 20.86
N ARG A 110 0.76 -2.84 20.85
CA ARG A 110 0.66 -4.28 21.17
C ARG A 110 1.33 -5.12 20.06
N ILE A 111 1.07 -4.82 18.79
CA ILE A 111 1.71 -5.48 17.64
C ILE A 111 3.23 -5.28 17.72
N ALA A 112 3.69 -4.06 17.97
CA ALA A 112 5.11 -3.74 18.14
C ALA A 112 5.76 -4.58 19.26
N SER A 113 5.06 -4.72 20.40
CA SER A 113 5.54 -5.50 21.54
C SER A 113 5.66 -7.00 21.26
N VAL A 114 4.82 -7.54 20.36
CA VAL A 114 4.93 -8.93 19.89
C VAL A 114 6.07 -9.05 18.90
N ALA A 115 6.12 -8.16 17.90
CA ALA A 115 7.16 -8.16 16.88
C ALA A 115 8.58 -8.04 17.46
N GLU A 116 8.76 -7.25 18.53
CA GLU A 116 10.05 -7.09 19.21
C GLU A 116 10.56 -8.38 19.88
N LYS A 117 9.64 -9.32 20.18
CA LYS A 117 9.94 -10.60 20.85
C LYS A 117 10.02 -11.79 19.89
N SER A 118 9.76 -11.57 18.61
CA SER A 118 9.86 -12.61 17.59
C SER A 118 11.31 -13.05 17.43
N ASP A 119 11.50 -14.30 17.05
CA ASP A 119 12.83 -14.85 16.77
C ASP A 119 13.49 -14.10 15.61
N GLU A 120 14.77 -13.77 15.79
CA GLU A 120 15.54 -13.08 14.77
C GLU A 120 16.09 -14.09 13.76
N GLN A 121 15.63 -13.99 12.51
CA GLN A 121 16.26 -14.65 11.38
C GLN A 121 17.18 -13.64 10.69
N ALA A 122 18.49 -13.76 10.94
CA ALA A 122 19.48 -12.96 10.25
C ALA A 122 19.57 -13.38 8.78
N VAL A 123 19.81 -12.40 7.90
CA VAL A 123 19.96 -12.62 6.45
C VAL A 123 21.28 -12.03 5.99
N THR A 124 22.07 -12.82 5.28
CA THR A 124 23.37 -12.38 4.74
C THR A 124 23.22 -11.81 3.33
N GLY A 125 24.24 -11.08 2.87
CA GLY A 125 24.18 -10.38 1.59
C GLY A 125 24.20 -11.27 0.35
N ASP A 126 24.60 -12.53 0.50
CA ASP A 126 24.65 -13.56 -0.54
C ASP A 126 23.36 -14.40 -0.61
N GLN A 127 22.35 -14.08 0.20
CA GLN A 127 21.07 -14.79 0.25
C GLN A 127 19.95 -14.01 -0.45
N PHE A 128 18.80 -14.69 -0.58
CA PHE A 128 17.58 -14.13 -1.09
C PHE A 128 16.48 -14.19 -0.04
N VAL A 129 15.67 -13.14 0.03
CA VAL A 129 14.39 -13.18 0.74
C VAL A 129 13.34 -13.74 -0.22
N TYR A 130 12.77 -14.88 0.14
CA TYR A 130 11.64 -15.49 -0.54
C TYR A 130 10.33 -15.08 0.14
N VAL A 131 9.36 -14.63 -0.65
CA VAL A 131 8.00 -14.37 -0.16
C VAL A 131 6.99 -14.98 -1.13
N LYS A 132 6.06 -15.76 -0.58
CA LYS A 132 4.88 -16.26 -1.29
C LYS A 132 3.65 -15.50 -0.84
N THR A 133 2.91 -14.96 -1.79
CA THR A 133 1.66 -14.22 -1.57
C THR A 133 0.55 -14.75 -2.45
N LEU A 134 -0.68 -14.58 -2.01
CA LEU A 134 -1.87 -14.61 -2.84
C LEU A 134 -2.28 -13.16 -3.10
N GLN A 135 -2.45 -12.75 -4.36
CA GLN A 135 -2.76 -11.37 -4.70
C GLN A 135 -3.88 -11.28 -5.74
N ALA A 136 -4.80 -10.35 -5.53
CA ALA A 136 -5.79 -9.93 -6.52
C ALA A 136 -5.53 -8.47 -6.91
N GLY A 137 -5.31 -8.25 -8.21
CA GLY A 137 -4.97 -6.96 -8.79
C GLY A 137 -6.09 -6.43 -9.70
N ASN A 138 -6.06 -5.14 -10.00
CA ASN A 138 -7.00 -4.55 -10.96
C ASN A 138 -6.58 -4.87 -12.40
N GLU A 139 -7.39 -5.67 -13.11
CA GLU A 139 -7.34 -5.94 -14.56
C GLU A 139 -8.23 -5.00 -15.38
N GLY A 140 -8.81 -3.98 -14.75
CA GLY A 140 -9.63 -2.98 -15.43
C GLY A 140 -8.82 -2.17 -16.44
N GLU A 141 -9.49 -1.71 -17.48
CA GLU A 141 -8.89 -0.76 -18.41
C GLU A 141 -8.58 0.57 -17.71
N TYR A 142 -7.52 1.24 -18.17
CA TYR A 142 -7.14 2.55 -17.67
C TYR A 142 -8.33 3.55 -17.75
N GLY A 143 -8.58 4.27 -16.67
CA GLY A 143 -9.69 5.22 -16.56
C GLY A 143 -11.09 4.59 -16.50
N GLY A 144 -11.17 3.25 -16.56
CA GLY A 144 -12.39 2.47 -16.50
C GLY A 144 -12.73 1.97 -15.09
N PRO A 145 -13.84 1.22 -14.97
CA PRO A 145 -14.19 0.55 -13.73
C PRO A 145 -13.14 -0.50 -13.34
N VAL A 146 -12.93 -0.66 -12.04
CA VAL A 146 -12.05 -1.70 -11.50
C VAL A 146 -12.64 -3.07 -11.81
N LYS A 147 -11.78 -3.96 -12.30
CA LYS A 147 -12.07 -5.37 -12.50
C LYS A 147 -10.99 -6.16 -11.78
N LEU A 148 -11.29 -6.62 -10.57
CA LEU A 148 -10.30 -7.39 -9.81
C LEU A 148 -10.13 -8.77 -10.44
N SER A 149 -8.89 -9.22 -10.59
CA SER A 149 -8.57 -10.60 -10.93
C SER A 149 -9.04 -11.55 -9.84
N GLU A 150 -9.17 -12.84 -10.17
CA GLU A 150 -9.14 -13.86 -9.12
C GLU A 150 -7.79 -13.81 -8.41
N PRO A 151 -7.72 -14.03 -7.08
CA PRO A 151 -6.45 -14.06 -6.38
C PRO A 151 -5.53 -15.17 -6.93
N GLY A 152 -4.35 -14.75 -7.42
CA GLY A 152 -3.32 -15.64 -7.97
C GLY A 152 -2.11 -15.75 -7.03
N GLU A 153 -1.43 -16.90 -7.07
CA GLU A 153 -0.17 -17.06 -6.34
C GLU A 153 0.95 -16.25 -7.01
N ARG A 154 1.69 -15.49 -6.20
CA ARG A 154 2.89 -14.79 -6.60
C ARG A 154 4.02 -15.12 -5.63
N GLU A 155 5.12 -15.61 -6.17
CA GLU A 155 6.36 -15.84 -5.45
C GLU A 155 7.40 -14.82 -5.88
N VAL A 156 8.19 -14.32 -4.93
CA VAL A 156 9.29 -13.40 -5.21
C VAL A 156 10.55 -13.82 -4.48
N TRP A 157 11.70 -13.65 -5.13
CA TRP A 157 13.04 -13.81 -4.55
C TRP A 157 13.78 -12.49 -4.70
N MET A 158 14.10 -11.81 -3.59
CA MET A 158 14.78 -10.51 -3.61
C MET A 158 16.23 -10.63 -3.11
N SER A 159 17.17 -10.17 -3.93
CA SER A 159 18.60 -10.15 -3.59
C SER A 159 18.87 -9.31 -2.35
N GLN A 160 19.71 -9.82 -1.46
CA GLN A 160 20.12 -9.14 -0.22
C GLN A 160 21.50 -8.49 -0.32
N GLU A 161 22.08 -8.46 -1.52
CA GLU A 161 23.39 -7.85 -1.74
C GLU A 161 23.40 -6.39 -1.26
N PRO A 162 24.38 -5.99 -0.43
CA PRO A 162 24.37 -4.68 0.20
C PRO A 162 24.66 -3.54 -0.80
N GLY A 163 25.38 -3.86 -1.87
CA GLY A 163 25.73 -2.91 -2.93
C GLY A 163 24.62 -2.73 -3.96
N PRO A 164 24.78 -1.77 -4.89
CA PRO A 164 23.86 -1.63 -6.00
C PRO A 164 23.89 -2.85 -6.93
N VAL A 165 22.73 -3.35 -7.34
CA VAL A 165 22.59 -4.54 -8.21
C VAL A 165 21.78 -4.23 -9.46
N ILE A 166 22.10 -4.91 -10.58
CA ILE A 166 21.27 -4.88 -11.79
C ILE A 166 20.12 -5.87 -11.65
N ASP A 167 20.44 -7.09 -11.21
CA ASP A 167 19.50 -8.18 -11.00
C ASP A 167 18.99 -8.13 -9.55
N GLU A 168 17.86 -7.44 -9.36
CA GLU A 168 17.27 -7.21 -8.04
C GLU A 168 16.57 -8.47 -7.51
N GLY A 169 16.05 -9.31 -8.40
CA GLY A 169 15.31 -10.49 -7.99
C GLY A 169 14.59 -11.21 -9.12
N LEU A 170 13.64 -12.06 -8.72
CA LEU A 170 12.85 -12.89 -9.62
C LEU A 170 11.41 -12.97 -9.11
N ILE A 171 10.44 -12.90 -10.00
CA ILE A 171 9.03 -13.16 -9.73
C ILE A 171 8.64 -14.46 -10.42
N HIS A 172 7.82 -15.28 -9.76
CA HIS A 172 7.09 -16.37 -10.39
C HIS A 172 5.59 -16.17 -10.19
N GLN A 173 4.86 -16.07 -11.29
CA GLN A 173 3.43 -15.82 -11.32
C GLN A 173 2.84 -16.39 -12.62
N ASP A 174 1.63 -16.95 -12.55
CA ASP A 174 0.92 -17.54 -13.70
C ASP A 174 1.77 -18.56 -14.49
N GLY A 175 2.56 -19.36 -13.76
CA GLY A 175 3.45 -20.40 -14.30
C GLY A 175 4.69 -19.86 -15.04
N SER A 176 4.93 -18.55 -14.99
CA SER A 176 6.02 -17.88 -15.70
C SER A 176 6.97 -17.18 -14.73
N TYR A 177 8.24 -17.08 -15.14
CA TYR A 177 9.28 -16.38 -14.37
C TYR A 177 9.61 -15.04 -15.02
N PHE A 178 9.59 -13.98 -14.22
CA PHE A 178 9.88 -12.61 -14.64
C PHE A 178 11.07 -12.07 -13.84
N PRO A 179 12.19 -11.74 -14.48
CA PRO A 179 13.33 -11.16 -13.78
C PRO A 179 12.99 -9.74 -13.33
N ILE A 180 13.39 -9.37 -12.11
CA ILE A 180 13.35 -7.99 -11.63
C ILE A 180 14.74 -7.41 -11.90
N THR A 181 14.84 -6.61 -12.95
CA THR A 181 16.10 -5.96 -13.33
C THR A 181 15.93 -4.45 -13.43
N VAL A 182 17.02 -3.73 -13.23
CA VAL A 182 17.07 -2.30 -13.52
C VAL A 182 16.82 -2.09 -15.01
N GLY A 183 15.76 -1.36 -15.35
CA GLY A 183 15.50 -0.91 -16.71
C GLY A 183 16.49 0.18 -17.12
N VAL A 184 17.13 0.00 -18.26
CA VAL A 184 18.17 0.92 -18.77
C VAL A 184 17.80 1.29 -20.20
N PRO A 185 17.79 2.59 -20.56
CA PRO A 185 17.61 3.00 -21.94
C PRO A 185 18.66 2.37 -22.87
N ASP A 186 18.25 2.05 -24.09
CA ASP A 186 19.15 1.45 -25.08
C ASP A 186 20.43 2.29 -25.27
N GLY A 187 21.58 1.65 -25.09
CA GLY A 187 22.90 2.26 -25.27
C GLY A 187 23.53 2.85 -24.00
N GLU A 188 22.85 2.82 -22.86
CA GLU A 188 23.41 3.24 -21.56
C GLU A 188 23.97 2.06 -20.76
N THR A 189 24.96 2.33 -19.90
CA THR A 189 25.49 1.31 -18.99
C THR A 189 24.57 1.19 -17.78
N PRO A 190 24.06 -0.02 -17.46
CA PRO A 190 23.26 -0.22 -16.25
C PRO A 190 24.03 0.21 -15.00
N VAL A 191 23.43 1.12 -14.23
CA VAL A 191 23.87 1.42 -12.87
C VAL A 191 22.95 0.65 -11.93
N GLY A 192 23.54 -0.13 -11.02
CA GLY A 192 22.75 -0.92 -10.07
C GLY A 192 21.86 -0.06 -9.19
N TYR A 193 20.73 -0.65 -8.79
CA TYR A 193 19.82 -0.02 -7.85
C TYR A 193 20.34 -0.23 -6.43
N PRO A 194 20.61 0.84 -5.65
CA PRO A 194 21.16 0.72 -4.30
C PRO A 194 20.15 0.10 -3.33
N ALA A 195 20.62 -0.37 -2.18
CA ALA A 195 19.71 -0.72 -1.08
C ALA A 195 18.98 0.54 -0.59
N GLY A 196 17.69 0.43 -0.30
CA GLY A 196 16.86 1.57 0.11
C GLY A 196 15.38 1.23 0.17
N LEU A 197 14.52 2.24 0.34
CA LEU A 197 13.07 2.08 0.38
C LEU A 197 12.51 1.29 -0.82
N ASN A 198 13.07 1.53 -2.01
CA ASN A 198 12.65 0.90 -3.26
C ASN A 198 13.34 -0.45 -3.55
N ARG A 199 14.35 -0.83 -2.75
CA ARG A 199 15.02 -2.15 -2.79
C ARG A 199 15.47 -2.49 -1.35
N PRO A 200 14.52 -2.86 -0.48
CA PRO A 200 14.83 -3.10 0.93
C PRO A 200 15.66 -4.37 1.07
N THR A 201 16.84 -4.24 1.68
CA THR A 201 17.65 -5.39 2.13
C THR A 201 17.57 -5.50 3.64
N TYR A 202 17.80 -6.70 4.18
CA TYR A 202 17.84 -6.93 5.62
C TYR A 202 18.86 -6.02 6.32
N ALA A 203 20.05 -5.86 5.73
CA ALA A 203 21.08 -4.97 6.25
C ALA A 203 20.62 -3.50 6.26
N TRP A 204 19.92 -3.05 5.22
CA TRP A 204 19.34 -1.70 5.19
C TRP A 204 18.22 -1.54 6.24
N LEU A 205 17.31 -2.51 6.35
CA LEU A 205 16.26 -2.52 7.37
C LEU A 205 16.84 -2.50 8.79
N ALA A 206 17.92 -3.23 9.04
CA ALA A 206 18.62 -3.26 10.32
C ALA A 206 19.36 -1.94 10.61
N SER A 207 19.68 -1.15 9.59
CA SER A 207 20.30 0.17 9.74
C SER A 207 19.30 1.27 10.09
N LEU A 208 17.99 1.00 9.96
CA LEU A 208 16.96 1.99 10.23
C LEU A 208 16.94 2.38 11.73
N PRO A 209 16.69 3.65 12.05
CA PRO A 209 16.50 4.08 13.42
C PRO A 209 15.34 3.32 14.08
N THR A 210 15.53 2.92 15.34
CA THR A 210 14.48 2.24 16.12
C THR A 210 13.65 3.19 16.98
N ASP A 211 14.04 4.46 17.09
CA ASP A 211 13.19 5.52 17.63
C ASP A 211 12.13 5.91 16.61
N ALA A 212 10.86 5.87 17.01
CA ALA A 212 9.73 6.09 16.10
C ALA A 212 9.71 7.48 15.44
N ASP A 213 10.10 8.54 16.16
CA ASP A 213 10.10 9.89 15.59
C ASP A 213 11.26 10.09 14.63
N VAL A 214 12.43 9.54 14.96
CA VAL A 214 13.60 9.55 14.06
C VAL A 214 13.31 8.73 12.81
N LEU A 215 12.67 7.56 12.95
CA LEU A 215 12.30 6.69 11.84
C LEU A 215 11.32 7.38 10.90
N LEU A 216 10.25 8.00 11.42
CA LEU A 216 9.30 8.75 10.58
C LEU A 216 10.00 9.84 9.77
N ARG A 217 10.83 10.66 10.42
CA ARG A 217 11.59 11.71 9.71
C ARG A 217 12.50 11.14 8.63
N ARG A 218 13.12 9.99 8.89
CA ARG A 218 13.98 9.30 7.91
C ARG A 218 13.16 8.83 6.71
N LEU A 219 12.06 8.11 6.94
CA LEU A 219 11.18 7.62 5.89
C LEU A 219 10.60 8.77 5.07
N ASP A 220 10.10 9.82 5.73
CA ASP A 220 9.52 10.97 5.05
C ASP A 220 10.54 11.66 4.11
N THR A 221 11.81 11.71 4.52
CA THR A 221 12.90 12.27 3.69
C THR A 221 13.16 11.39 2.46
N GLU A 222 13.16 10.06 2.63
CA GLU A 222 13.38 9.13 1.52
C GLU A 222 12.20 9.11 0.55
N ILE A 223 10.97 9.09 1.06
CA ILE A 223 9.73 9.20 0.29
C ILE A 223 9.72 10.50 -0.52
N THR A 224 10.06 11.63 0.11
CA THR A 224 10.10 12.93 -0.58
C THR A 224 11.14 12.92 -1.71
N ARG A 225 12.35 12.37 -1.46
CA ARG A 225 13.39 12.26 -2.50
C ARG A 225 12.94 11.38 -3.67
N ASP A 226 12.30 10.26 -3.38
CA ASP A 226 11.75 9.37 -4.41
C ASP A 226 10.63 10.06 -5.21
N GLN A 227 9.73 10.77 -4.53
CA GLN A 227 8.68 11.54 -5.17
C GLN A 227 9.25 12.64 -6.07
N ASP A 228 10.29 13.34 -5.63
CA ASP A 228 10.99 14.36 -6.41
C ASP A 228 11.68 13.74 -7.64
N ALA A 229 12.35 12.59 -7.49
CA ALA A 229 13.01 11.89 -8.59
C ALA A 229 12.01 11.38 -9.66
N ARG A 230 10.74 11.21 -9.28
CA ARG A 230 9.63 10.81 -10.17
C ARG A 230 8.78 11.99 -10.63
N ASP A 231 9.20 13.22 -10.38
CA ASP A 231 8.45 14.45 -10.72
C ASP A 231 6.98 14.41 -10.22
N THR A 232 6.79 13.87 -9.02
CA THR A 232 5.45 13.73 -8.41
C THR A 232 4.87 15.12 -8.12
N PRO A 233 3.71 15.50 -8.69
CA PRO A 233 3.07 16.78 -8.41
C PRO A 233 2.81 16.97 -6.92
N ALA A 234 2.86 18.20 -6.43
CA ALA A 234 2.71 18.49 -4.99
C ALA A 234 1.29 18.18 -4.50
N GLU A 235 0.30 18.40 -5.36
CA GLU A 235 -1.12 18.06 -5.15
C GLU A 235 -1.37 16.55 -5.00
N ASP A 236 -0.45 15.73 -5.52
CA ASP A 236 -0.53 14.28 -5.47
C ASP A 236 0.10 13.67 -4.21
N ARG A 237 0.74 14.50 -3.36
CA ARG A 237 1.43 14.04 -2.14
C ARG A 237 0.51 14.14 -0.93
N ASP A 238 0.36 13.05 -0.19
CA ASP A 238 -0.22 13.05 1.16
C ASP A 238 0.78 12.38 2.08
N ARG A 239 1.62 13.17 2.76
CA ARG A 239 2.69 12.65 3.62
C ARG A 239 2.23 11.55 4.56
N ALA A 240 1.06 11.69 5.19
CA ALA A 240 0.60 10.69 6.15
C ALA A 240 0.09 9.43 5.45
N GLN A 241 -0.48 9.53 4.25
CA GLN A 241 -0.81 8.35 3.43
C GLN A 241 0.44 7.69 2.87
N ASP A 242 1.34 8.47 2.27
CA ASP A 242 2.58 8.01 1.64
C ASP A 242 3.44 7.24 2.65
N THR A 243 3.57 7.76 3.88
CA THR A 243 4.33 7.09 4.94
C THR A 243 3.61 5.86 5.48
N PHE A 244 2.27 5.86 5.52
CA PHE A 244 1.51 4.65 5.84
C PHE A 244 1.76 3.59 4.76
N ASP A 245 1.49 3.87 3.50
CA ASP A 245 1.66 2.91 2.40
C ASP A 245 3.10 2.41 2.29
N ALA A 246 4.11 3.28 2.45
CA ALA A 246 5.52 2.87 2.48
C ALA A 246 5.84 1.87 3.61
N ILE A 247 5.32 2.09 4.82
CA ILE A 247 5.46 1.10 5.91
C ILE A 247 4.78 -0.21 5.52
N GLY A 248 3.54 -0.16 5.01
CA GLY A 248 2.81 -1.34 4.56
C GLY A 248 3.56 -2.16 3.51
N GLN A 249 4.19 -1.49 2.54
CA GLN A 249 5.02 -2.12 1.50
C GLN A 249 6.22 -2.84 2.09
N LEU A 250 6.92 -2.23 3.06
CA LEU A 250 8.04 -2.87 3.76
C LEU A 250 7.58 -4.11 4.54
N LEU A 251 6.39 -4.07 5.14
CA LEU A 251 5.86 -5.21 5.90
C LEU A 251 5.55 -6.41 5.01
N MET A 252 5.10 -6.19 3.76
CA MET A 252 4.58 -7.27 2.92
C MET A 252 5.68 -8.21 2.41
N GLU A 253 6.68 -7.69 1.70
CA GLU A 253 7.64 -8.51 0.92
C GLU A 253 9.05 -8.56 1.53
N THR A 254 9.19 -8.40 2.85
CA THR A 254 10.50 -8.48 3.54
C THR A 254 10.51 -9.48 4.69
N VAL A 255 11.72 -9.98 5.02
CA VAL A 255 12.04 -10.54 6.34
C VAL A 255 12.62 -9.41 7.16
N MET A 256 11.98 -9.10 8.28
CA MET A 256 12.23 -7.86 9.01
C MET A 256 12.96 -8.13 10.33
N PRO A 257 14.04 -7.39 10.64
CA PRO A 257 14.64 -7.45 11.97
C PRO A 257 13.58 -7.12 13.05
N PRO A 258 13.47 -7.90 14.14
CA PRO A 258 12.42 -7.73 15.15
C PRO A 258 12.31 -6.31 15.73
N LYS A 259 13.45 -5.66 15.99
CA LYS A 259 13.49 -4.28 16.50
C LYS A 259 13.02 -3.26 15.46
N THR A 260 13.33 -3.48 14.19
CA THR A 260 12.88 -2.62 13.08
C THR A 260 11.38 -2.77 12.89
N ALA A 261 10.84 -4.00 12.95
CA ALA A 261 9.40 -4.25 12.89
C ALA A 261 8.66 -3.49 14.00
N ALA A 262 9.11 -3.64 15.24
CA ALA A 262 8.55 -2.92 16.37
C ALA A 262 8.59 -1.39 16.19
N ALA A 263 9.70 -0.86 15.67
CA ALA A 263 9.85 0.56 15.41
C ALA A 263 8.90 1.06 14.31
N LEU A 264 8.71 0.29 13.23
CA LEU A 264 7.76 0.62 12.15
C LEU A 264 6.31 0.66 12.65
N TYR A 265 5.90 -0.29 13.50
CA TYR A 265 4.56 -0.25 14.11
C TYR A 265 4.39 0.93 15.09
N LYS A 266 5.39 1.21 15.93
CA LYS A 266 5.40 2.40 16.81
C LYS A 266 5.38 3.70 16.00
N ALA A 267 6.05 3.75 14.85
CA ALA A 267 6.00 4.87 13.91
C ALA A 267 4.60 5.02 13.29
N ALA A 268 4.01 3.93 12.80
CA ALA A 268 2.66 3.91 12.26
C ALA A 268 1.61 4.41 13.27
N ALA A 269 1.80 4.13 14.57
CA ALA A 269 0.90 4.59 15.64
C ALA A 269 0.83 6.11 15.77
N LYS A 270 1.85 6.83 15.30
CA LYS A 270 1.94 8.29 15.31
C LYS A 270 1.40 8.94 14.03
N ILE A 271 1.06 8.16 13.00
CA ILE A 271 0.53 8.67 11.74
C ILE A 271 -0.91 9.18 11.96
N PRO A 272 -1.23 10.44 11.61
CA PRO A 272 -2.59 10.95 11.71
C PRO A 272 -3.57 10.18 10.81
N GLY A 273 -4.77 9.93 11.33
CA GLY A 273 -5.86 9.28 10.59
C GLY A 273 -5.86 7.75 10.62
N VAL A 274 -4.94 7.12 11.36
CA VAL A 274 -4.92 5.66 11.53
C VAL A 274 -6.06 5.22 12.46
N THR A 275 -6.81 4.21 12.01
CA THR A 275 -7.98 3.66 12.68
C THR A 275 -7.91 2.13 12.75
N VAL A 276 -8.78 1.52 13.56
CA VAL A 276 -8.93 0.06 13.63
C VAL A 276 -10.09 -0.37 12.76
N ASP A 277 -9.88 -1.41 11.95
CA ASP A 277 -10.91 -2.22 11.33
C ASP A 277 -11.04 -3.51 12.16
N SER A 278 -12.18 -3.77 12.78
CA SER A 278 -12.30 -4.90 13.72
C SER A 278 -12.41 -6.26 13.04
N ASP A 279 -12.72 -6.29 11.75
CA ASP A 279 -12.95 -7.51 10.99
C ASP A 279 -12.51 -7.33 9.53
N ALA A 280 -11.20 -7.48 9.32
CA ALA A 280 -10.60 -7.41 8.01
C ALA A 280 -10.34 -8.82 7.47
N VAL A 281 -10.55 -9.01 6.17
CA VAL A 281 -10.38 -10.30 5.49
C VAL A 281 -9.31 -10.13 4.43
N ASP A 282 -8.30 -11.00 4.46
CA ASP A 282 -7.22 -11.01 3.47
C ASP A 282 -7.62 -11.76 2.18
N ALA A 283 -6.75 -11.76 1.17
CA ALA A 283 -7.03 -12.44 -0.10
C ALA A 283 -7.23 -13.98 0.04
N ALA A 284 -6.75 -14.57 1.14
CA ALA A 284 -6.91 -16.00 1.44
C ALA A 284 -8.19 -16.30 2.25
N GLY A 285 -9.01 -15.28 2.53
CA GLY A 285 -10.24 -15.43 3.33
C GLY A 285 -10.01 -15.50 4.84
N ARG A 286 -8.79 -15.22 5.33
CA ARG A 286 -8.48 -15.22 6.76
C ARG A 286 -8.98 -13.93 7.40
N HIS A 287 -9.79 -14.07 8.45
CA HIS A 287 -10.27 -12.95 9.25
C HIS A 287 -9.20 -12.51 10.26
N GLY A 288 -9.03 -11.20 10.38
CA GLY A 288 -8.05 -10.57 11.24
C GLY A 288 -8.49 -9.21 11.75
N ILE A 289 -7.67 -8.62 12.61
CA ILE A 289 -7.82 -7.23 13.05
C ILE A 289 -7.01 -6.32 12.13
N GLY A 290 -7.65 -5.27 11.63
CA GLY A 290 -7.08 -4.35 10.68
C GLY A 290 -6.59 -3.04 11.29
N VAL A 291 -5.49 -2.51 10.76
CA VAL A 291 -5.03 -1.14 10.94
C VAL A 291 -5.24 -0.43 9.61
N ALA A 292 -5.97 0.69 9.62
CA ALA A 292 -6.43 1.30 8.38
C ALA A 292 -6.26 2.81 8.34
N ARG A 293 -6.04 3.36 7.15
CA ARG A 293 -6.03 4.80 6.89
C ARG A 293 -6.85 5.10 5.63
N ASP A 294 -7.65 6.15 5.72
CA ASP A 294 -8.42 6.67 4.59
C ASP A 294 -7.57 7.70 3.84
N ASN A 295 -7.38 7.49 2.54
CA ASN A 295 -6.96 8.55 1.64
C ASN A 295 -8.22 9.28 1.17
N THR A 296 -8.65 10.30 1.92
CA THR A 296 -9.89 11.04 1.61
C THR A 296 -9.80 11.81 0.30
N ARG A 297 -8.59 12.21 -0.11
CA ARG A 297 -8.32 12.90 -1.37
C ARG A 297 -8.62 11.97 -2.54
N SER A 298 -7.91 10.85 -2.61
CA SER A 298 -8.04 9.91 -3.72
C SER A 298 -9.23 8.94 -3.58
N GLY A 299 -9.87 8.89 -2.42
CA GLY A 299 -11.18 8.26 -2.22
C GLY A 299 -11.15 6.75 -1.95
N TRP A 300 -10.06 6.24 -1.39
CA TRP A 300 -9.95 4.84 -0.97
C TRP A 300 -9.41 4.70 0.46
N ARG A 301 -9.48 3.49 0.99
CA ARG A 301 -8.92 3.10 2.28
C ARG A 301 -7.93 1.95 2.09
N THR A 302 -6.79 2.05 2.75
CA THR A 302 -5.82 0.95 2.88
C THR A 302 -6.00 0.31 4.26
N VAL A 303 -6.00 -1.02 4.33
CA VAL A 303 -6.11 -1.80 5.57
C VAL A 303 -4.99 -2.85 5.61
N TRP A 304 -4.11 -2.78 6.60
CA TRP A 304 -3.19 -3.86 6.95
C TRP A 304 -3.90 -4.84 7.87
N ILE A 305 -3.75 -6.12 7.63
CA ILE A 305 -4.52 -7.17 8.28
C ILE A 305 -3.56 -8.00 9.13
N PHE A 306 -3.92 -8.18 10.40
CA PHE A 306 -3.15 -8.96 11.36
C PHE A 306 -3.99 -10.10 11.93
N ASP A 307 -3.35 -11.22 12.24
CA ASP A 307 -4.01 -12.29 12.96
C ASP A 307 -4.49 -11.78 14.33
N SER A 308 -5.74 -12.05 14.67
CA SER A 308 -6.36 -11.50 15.88
C SER A 308 -5.72 -12.02 17.18
N THR A 309 -5.06 -13.17 17.13
CA THR A 309 -4.46 -13.86 18.27
C THR A 309 -2.94 -13.62 18.32
N THR A 310 -2.23 -13.94 17.24
CA THR A 310 -0.76 -13.87 17.17
C THR A 310 -0.26 -12.47 16.83
N LEU A 311 -1.10 -11.61 16.26
CA LEU A 311 -0.73 -10.29 15.74
C LEU A 311 0.31 -10.33 14.61
N GLU A 312 0.45 -11.48 13.95
CA GLU A 312 1.26 -11.61 12.76
C GLU A 312 0.60 -10.90 11.57
N TYR A 313 1.39 -10.24 10.74
CA TYR A 313 0.90 -9.59 9.52
C TYR A 313 0.46 -10.64 8.50
N LEU A 314 -0.81 -10.60 8.11
CA LEU A 314 -1.44 -11.54 7.17
C LEU A 314 -1.47 -11.01 5.74
N GLY A 315 -1.53 -9.70 5.53
CA GLY A 315 -1.68 -9.08 4.21
C GLY A 315 -2.27 -7.69 4.30
N ASP A 316 -2.71 -7.16 3.17
CA ASP A 316 -3.40 -5.89 3.07
C ASP A 316 -4.56 -5.94 2.08
N ARG A 317 -5.46 -4.98 2.20
CA ARG A 317 -6.48 -4.71 1.19
C ARG A 317 -6.68 -3.22 1.01
N SER A 318 -7.19 -2.84 -0.15
CA SER A 318 -7.71 -1.50 -0.37
C SER A 318 -9.03 -1.50 -1.10
N TYR A 319 -9.89 -0.52 -0.80
CA TYR A 319 -11.21 -0.39 -1.40
C TYR A 319 -11.69 1.07 -1.44
N LEU A 320 -12.62 1.37 -2.35
CA LEU A 320 -13.21 2.70 -2.48
C LEU A 320 -14.06 3.08 -1.26
N ILE A 321 -13.90 4.29 -0.74
CA ILE A 321 -14.74 4.82 0.37
C ILE A 321 -15.86 5.75 -0.12
N ARG A 322 -15.87 6.08 -1.41
CA ARG A 322 -16.90 6.85 -2.11
C ARG A 322 -17.07 6.35 -3.54
N ASP A 323 -18.20 6.67 -4.16
CA ASP A 323 -18.42 6.38 -5.57
C ASP A 323 -17.42 7.17 -6.44
N SER A 324 -16.97 6.55 -7.53
CA SER A 324 -16.08 7.15 -8.52
C SER A 324 -16.26 6.46 -9.89
N THR A 325 -15.51 6.90 -10.89
CA THR A 325 -15.42 6.21 -12.19
C THR A 325 -14.90 4.78 -12.07
N MET A 326 -14.09 4.51 -11.04
CA MET A 326 -13.53 3.18 -10.77
C MET A 326 -14.56 2.21 -10.18
N GLY A 327 -15.66 2.69 -9.61
CA GLY A 327 -16.67 1.82 -9.01
C GLY A 327 -17.50 2.50 -7.92
N ARG A 328 -18.31 1.69 -7.25
CA ARG A 328 -19.11 2.15 -6.10
C ARG A 328 -18.27 2.12 -4.84
N LYS A 329 -18.71 2.86 -3.82
CA LYS A 329 -18.20 2.68 -2.46
C LYS A 329 -18.20 1.20 -2.07
N GLY A 330 -17.07 0.73 -1.55
CA GLY A 330 -16.85 -0.67 -1.17
C GLY A 330 -16.25 -1.55 -2.27
N THR A 331 -16.09 -1.05 -3.50
CA THR A 331 -15.40 -1.81 -4.56
C THR A 331 -13.94 -2.08 -4.14
N PRO A 332 -13.50 -3.35 -4.10
CA PRO A 332 -12.11 -3.70 -3.81
C PRO A 332 -11.18 -3.23 -4.94
N LEU A 333 -10.00 -2.77 -4.58
CA LEU A 333 -8.97 -2.23 -5.47
C LEU A 333 -7.73 -3.13 -5.52
N SER A 334 -7.38 -3.70 -4.38
CA SER A 334 -6.31 -4.69 -4.24
C SER A 334 -6.56 -5.53 -2.99
N GLU A 335 -6.17 -6.79 -3.04
CA GLU A 335 -6.18 -7.68 -1.88
C GLU A 335 -4.92 -8.54 -1.92
N SER A 336 -4.29 -8.73 -0.78
CA SER A 336 -3.12 -9.59 -0.63
C SER A 336 -3.26 -10.48 0.60
N ALA A 337 -2.58 -11.63 0.56
CA ALA A 337 -2.35 -12.48 1.71
C ALA A 337 -0.93 -13.04 1.62
N VAL A 338 -0.15 -12.87 2.68
CA VAL A 338 1.16 -13.50 2.81
C VAL A 338 0.96 -14.93 3.27
N LEU A 339 1.47 -15.85 2.46
CA LEU A 339 1.37 -17.29 2.68
C LEU A 339 2.64 -17.84 3.30
N GLU A 340 3.80 -17.35 2.87
CA GLU A 340 5.09 -17.82 3.36
C GLU A 340 6.18 -16.75 3.21
N ARG A 341 7.13 -16.74 4.15
CA ARG A 341 8.39 -15.99 4.05
C ARG A 341 9.54 -16.91 4.42
N ALA A 342 10.64 -16.81 3.71
CA ALA A 342 11.84 -17.57 4.00
C ALA A 342 13.10 -16.82 3.55
N VAL A 343 14.24 -17.33 4.02
CA VAL A 343 15.56 -16.99 3.51
C VAL A 343 16.07 -18.21 2.77
N VAL A 344 16.52 -18.01 1.53
CA VAL A 344 17.01 -19.09 0.66
C VAL A 344 18.34 -18.69 0.02
N ASP A 345 19.10 -19.68 -0.45
CA ASP A 345 20.47 -19.48 -0.92
C ASP A 345 20.53 -19.31 -2.46
N ALA A 346 19.44 -19.55 -3.17
CA ALA A 346 19.36 -19.38 -4.62
C ALA A 346 18.00 -18.88 -5.13
N LEU A 347 18.02 -18.24 -6.31
CA LEU A 347 16.79 -17.97 -7.06
C LEU A 347 16.07 -19.28 -7.40
N ARG A 348 14.72 -19.25 -7.34
CA ARG A 348 13.82 -20.40 -7.60
C ARG A 348 13.83 -21.49 -6.52
N GLU A 349 14.66 -21.37 -5.49
CA GLU A 349 14.63 -22.26 -4.33
C GLU A 349 13.41 -21.95 -3.45
N ARG A 350 12.65 -22.97 -3.05
CA ARG A 350 11.55 -22.79 -2.10
C ARG A 350 11.94 -23.38 -0.74
N PRO A 351 11.46 -22.82 0.39
CA PRO A 351 11.74 -23.34 1.73
C PRO A 351 11.41 -24.85 1.93
N SER A 352 10.44 -25.40 1.19
CA SER A 352 10.15 -26.85 1.20
C SER A 352 11.28 -27.72 0.64
N ASP A 353 12.14 -27.18 -0.22
CA ASP A 353 13.23 -27.91 -0.88
C ASP A 353 14.38 -28.22 0.11
N HIS A 354 14.60 -27.35 1.11
CA HIS A 354 15.56 -27.58 2.19
C HIS A 354 15.20 -28.79 3.07
N LYS A 355 13.91 -29.08 3.28
CA LYS A 355 13.50 -30.27 4.04
C LYS A 355 13.89 -31.56 3.32
N SER A 356 13.94 -31.55 1.98
CA SER A 356 14.33 -32.70 1.17
C SER A 356 15.86 -32.92 1.14
N SER A 357 16.65 -31.85 1.16
CA SER A 357 18.12 -31.92 1.14
C SER A 357 18.73 -32.29 2.51
N ALA A 358 18.16 -31.78 3.62
CA ALA A 358 18.57 -32.15 4.97
C ALA A 358 18.28 -33.64 5.29
N GLN A 359 17.19 -34.18 4.74
CA GLN A 359 16.83 -35.59 4.95
C GLN A 359 17.71 -36.54 4.13
N LYS A 360 18.14 -36.14 2.92
CA LYS A 360 19.11 -36.89 2.10
C LYS A 360 20.53 -36.91 2.69
N SER A 361 20.96 -35.85 3.35
CA SER A 361 22.29 -35.77 3.96
C SER A 361 22.41 -36.59 5.25
N SER A 362 21.30 -36.89 5.94
CA SER A 362 21.31 -37.81 7.10
C SER A 362 21.34 -39.31 6.72
N ALA A 363 20.92 -39.66 5.50
CA ALA A 363 20.85 -41.06 5.05
C ALA A 363 22.16 -41.60 4.45
N GLY A 364 23.22 -40.78 4.38
CA GLY A 364 24.43 -41.05 3.58
C GLY A 364 25.68 -41.54 4.33
N LYS A 365 25.63 -41.85 5.62
CA LYS A 365 26.79 -42.44 6.33
C LYS A 365 26.62 -43.95 6.50
N PRO A 366 27.26 -44.81 5.67
CA PRO A 366 27.40 -46.21 5.99
C PRO A 366 28.34 -46.36 7.21
N SER A 367 27.86 -47.03 8.25
CA SER A 367 28.68 -47.46 9.37
C SER A 367 29.64 -48.55 8.89
N THR A 368 30.91 -48.22 8.75
CA THR A 368 31.98 -49.21 8.70
C THR A 368 32.36 -49.58 10.13
N THR A 369 32.09 -50.83 10.51
CA THR A 369 32.77 -51.52 11.62
C THR A 369 32.98 -52.96 11.20
#